data_AF-A0A9E0V9S4-F1
#
_entry.id   AF-A0A9E0V9S4-F1
#
_cell.length_a   1.000
_cell.length_b   1.000
_cell.length_c   1.000
_cell.angle_alpha   90.00
_cell.angle_beta   90.00
_cell.angle_gamma   90.00
#
_symmetry.space_group_name_H-M   'P 1'
#
loop_
_entity.id
_entity.type
_entity.pdbx_description
1 polymer ?
#
loop_
_entity_poly.entity_id
_entity_poly.type
_entity_poly.pdbx_seq_one_letter_code
_entity_poly.pdbx_strand_id
1 'polypeptide(L)'
;MTRRKKLLAAAAVVGLLAAAFAADVSRAPENQLSARAYIGLVHIYQAVGRPLLKDTVACRFRPTCSDYSIQAVEKHGFIRGLGLTFYRVFSCRDSVPMGTVDEVPEN
;
A
#
# COMPACT_ATOMS: atom_id res chain seq x y z
N MET A 1 1.74 -12.79 37.57
CA MET A 1 0.97 -13.15 36.35
C MET A 1 1.72 -14.25 35.58
N THR A 2 1.16 -15.46 35.46
CA THR A 2 1.85 -16.62 34.86
C THR A 2 2.10 -16.43 33.35
N ARG A 3 3.19 -17.01 32.81
CA ARG A 3 3.56 -16.95 31.39
C ARG A 3 2.40 -17.35 30.47
N ARG A 4 1.58 -18.33 30.88
CA ARG A 4 0.36 -18.76 30.18
C ARG A 4 -0.70 -17.65 30.09
N LYS A 5 -0.95 -16.89 31.16
CA LYS A 5 -1.91 -15.76 31.13
C LYS A 5 -1.43 -14.64 30.21
N LYS A 6 -0.12 -14.34 30.20
CA LYS A 6 0.49 -13.38 29.25
C LYS A 6 0.33 -13.84 27.80
N LEU A 7 0.61 -15.11 27.51
CA LEU A 7 0.48 -15.69 26.17
C LEU A 7 -0.98 -15.69 25.68
N LEU A 8 -1.93 -16.07 26.54
CA LEU A 8 -3.35 -16.05 26.20
C LEU A 8 -3.87 -14.63 25.95
N ALA A 9 -3.47 -13.66 26.77
CA ALA A 9 -3.82 -12.26 26.56
C ALA A 9 -3.24 -11.72 25.24
N ALA A 10 -1.97 -12.02 24.94
CA ALA A 10 -1.34 -11.63 23.68
C ALA A 10 -2.05 -12.26 22.47
N ALA A 11 -2.36 -13.56 22.53
CA ALA A 11 -3.08 -14.26 21.48
C ALA A 11 -4.49 -13.69 21.25
N ALA A 12 -5.21 -13.33 22.32
CA ALA A 12 -6.53 -12.70 22.22
C ALA A 12 -6.46 -11.32 21.56
N VAL A 13 -5.47 -10.49 21.94
CA VAL A 13 -5.25 -9.18 21.31
C VAL A 13 -4.91 -9.33 19.83
N VAL A 14 -3.99 -10.23 19.49
CA VAL A 14 -3.63 -10.50 18.07
C VAL A 14 -4.85 -10.99 17.29
N GLY A 15 -5.65 -11.90 17.84
CA GLY A 15 -6.87 -12.39 17.21
C GLY A 15 -7.89 -11.29 16.96
N LEU A 16 -8.12 -10.40 17.93
CA LEU A 16 -9.02 -9.25 17.78
C LEU A 16 -8.53 -8.27 16.71
N LEU A 17 -7.23 -7.97 16.68
CA LEU A 17 -6.63 -7.10 15.66
C LEU A 17 -6.76 -7.71 14.25
N ALA A 18 -6.49 -9.01 14.13
CA ALA A 18 -6.63 -9.72 12.86
C ALA A 18 -8.09 -9.73 12.37
N ALA A 19 -9.05 -9.97 13.26
CA ALA A 19 -10.47 -9.92 12.94
C ALA A 19 -10.92 -8.50 12.52
N ALA A 20 -10.46 -7.46 13.23
CA ALA A 20 -10.75 -6.08 12.89
C ALA A 20 -10.16 -5.69 11.53
N PHE A 21 -8.93 -6.11 11.24
CA PHE A 21 -8.29 -5.89 9.95
C PHE A 21 -9.02 -6.64 8.83
N ALA A 22 -9.37 -7.91 9.04
CA ALA A 22 -10.14 -8.70 8.08
C ALA A 22 -11.52 -8.06 7.79
N ALA A 23 -12.19 -7.57 8.82
CA ALA A 23 -13.45 -6.85 8.68
C ALA A 23 -13.29 -5.54 7.92
N ASP A 24 -12.17 -4.82 8.10
CA ASP A 24 -11.87 -3.59 7.37
C ASP A 24 -11.60 -3.85 5.88
N VAL A 25 -10.69 -4.78 5.54
CA VAL A 25 -10.35 -5.09 4.14
C VAL A 25 -11.48 -5.73 3.36
N SER A 26 -12.50 -6.26 4.05
CA SER A 26 -13.72 -6.80 3.43
C SER A 26 -14.76 -5.72 3.11
N ARG A 27 -14.56 -4.48 3.56
CA ARG A 27 -15.44 -3.34 3.20
C ARG A 27 -15.18 -2.91 1.76
N ALA A 28 -16.14 -2.20 1.18
CA ALA A 28 -15.96 -1.53 -0.09
C ALA A 28 -14.74 -0.58 -0.03
N PRO A 29 -13.91 -0.48 -1.09
CA PRO A 29 -12.65 0.26 -1.10
C PRO A 29 -12.71 1.66 -0.49
N GLU A 30 -13.78 2.41 -0.78
CA GLU A 30 -14.01 3.77 -0.30
C GLU A 30 -14.18 3.88 1.23
N ASN A 31 -14.51 2.77 1.90
CA ASN A 31 -14.77 2.69 3.35
C ASN A 31 -13.65 1.98 4.13
N GLN A 32 -12.56 1.59 3.47
CA GLN A 32 -11.45 0.89 4.12
C GLN A 32 -10.55 1.89 4.87
N LEU A 33 -10.43 1.70 6.18
CA LEU A 33 -9.50 2.46 7.02
C LEU A 33 -8.04 2.14 6.63
N SER A 34 -7.76 0.88 6.31
CA SER A 34 -6.47 0.41 5.82
C SER A 34 -6.04 1.11 4.53
N ALA A 35 -6.95 1.26 3.57
CA ALA A 35 -6.69 1.99 2.33
C ALA A 35 -6.35 3.46 2.60
N ARG A 36 -7.16 4.16 3.42
CA ARG A 36 -6.93 5.56 3.79
C ARG A 36 -5.62 5.76 4.54
N ALA A 37 -5.31 4.86 5.47
CA ALA A 37 -4.06 4.90 6.22
C ALA A 37 -2.85 4.73 5.27
N TYR A 38 -2.94 3.79 4.32
CA TYR A 38 -1.90 3.58 3.32
C TYR A 38 -1.69 4.79 2.41
N ILE A 39 -2.77 5.35 1.85
CA ILE A 39 -2.68 6.55 1.00
C ILE A 39 -2.05 7.71 1.77
N GLY A 40 -2.42 7.90 3.04
CA GLY A 40 -1.79 8.89 3.92
C GLY A 40 -0.28 8.66 4.08
N LEU A 41 0.17 7.41 4.26
CA LEU A 41 1.59 7.08 4.30
C LEU A 41 2.30 7.37 2.97
N VAL A 42 1.66 7.09 1.83
CA VAL A 42 2.23 7.41 0.52
C VAL A 42 2.37 8.92 0.34
N HIS A 43 1.39 9.71 0.76
CA HIS A 43 1.50 11.18 0.74
C HIS A 43 2.61 11.70 1.65
N ILE A 44 2.80 11.13 2.84
CA ILE A 44 3.93 11.46 3.71
C ILE A 44 5.26 11.13 3.01
N TYR A 45 5.35 9.97 2.34
CA TYR A 45 6.50 9.62 1.52
C TYR A 45 6.73 10.61 0.37
N GLN A 46 5.68 11.04 -0.33
CA GLN A 46 5.78 12.04 -1.40
C GLN A 46 6.25 13.41 -0.88
N ALA A 47 5.83 13.79 0.32
CA ALA A 47 6.18 15.07 0.93
C ALA A 47 7.61 15.07 1.52
N VAL A 48 8.03 13.98 2.14
CA VAL A 48 9.29 13.92 2.91
C VAL A 48 10.34 13.05 2.22
N GLY A 49 9.98 11.86 1.76
CA GLY A 49 10.91 10.89 1.18
C GLY A 49 11.33 11.22 -0.25
N ARG A 50 10.38 11.60 -1.11
CA ARG A 50 10.65 11.88 -2.53
C ARG A 50 11.65 13.03 -2.73
N PRO A 51 11.59 14.16 -2.01
CA PRO A 51 12.59 15.22 -2.17
C PRO A 51 14.01 14.76 -1.84
N LEU A 52 14.16 13.87 -0.86
CA LEU A 52 15.47 13.34 -0.42
C LEU A 52 16.04 12.30 -1.40
N LEU A 53 15.17 11.64 -2.18
CA LEU A 53 15.55 10.57 -3.11
C LEU A 53 15.49 11.00 -4.58
N LYS A 54 15.13 12.26 -4.88
CA LYS A 54 14.86 12.72 -6.25
C LYS A 54 16.05 12.51 -7.19
N ASP A 55 17.27 12.63 -6.66
CA ASP A 55 18.51 12.56 -7.42
C ASP A 55 19.04 11.12 -7.56
N THR A 56 18.46 10.17 -6.82
CA THR A 56 18.91 8.78 -6.76
C THR A 56 17.90 7.82 -7.41
N VAL A 57 16.60 8.11 -7.32
CA VAL A 57 15.53 7.21 -7.79
C VAL A 57 14.57 7.96 -8.70
N ALA A 58 14.69 7.71 -10.01
CA ALA A 58 13.78 8.23 -11.02
C ALA A 58 12.77 7.14 -11.42
N CYS A 59 11.48 7.37 -11.14
CA CYS A 59 10.42 6.51 -11.62
C CYS A 59 10.31 6.59 -13.14
N ARG A 60 10.28 5.43 -13.80
CA ARG A 60 10.25 5.32 -15.27
C ARG A 60 8.85 5.38 -15.86
N PHE A 61 7.83 5.29 -15.01
CA PHE A 61 6.45 5.17 -15.43
C PHE A 61 5.65 6.47 -15.26
N ARG A 62 4.59 6.60 -16.05
CA ARG A 62 3.57 7.66 -15.98
C ARG A 62 2.18 7.00 -15.84
N PRO A 63 1.41 7.27 -14.78
CA PRO A 63 1.78 8.03 -13.57
C PRO A 63 2.92 7.35 -12.79
N THR A 64 3.53 8.06 -11.84
CA THR A 64 4.66 7.51 -11.06
C THR A 64 4.22 6.31 -10.21
N CYS A 65 5.14 5.45 -9.77
CA CYS A 65 4.79 4.29 -8.94
C CYS A 65 4.01 4.66 -7.67
N SER A 66 4.32 5.82 -7.05
CA SER A 66 3.57 6.32 -5.88
C SER A 66 2.17 6.83 -6.23
N ASP A 67 2.00 7.45 -7.39
CA ASP A 67 0.68 7.93 -7.82
C ASP A 67 -0.19 6.74 -8.27
N TYR A 68 0.43 5.78 -8.97
CA TYR A 68 -0.18 4.50 -9.31
C TYR A 68 -0.63 3.74 -8.06
N SER A 69 0.18 3.74 -6.99
CA SER A 69 -0.19 3.03 -5.76
C SER A 69 -1.39 3.63 -5.06
N ILE A 70 -1.51 4.97 -5.08
CA ILE A 70 -2.70 5.67 -4.58
C ILE A 70 -3.91 5.27 -5.41
N GLN A 71 -3.85 5.43 -6.73
CA GLN A 71 -4.97 5.10 -7.63
C GLN A 71 -5.37 3.61 -7.53
N ALA A 72 -4.41 2.70 -7.39
CA ALA A 72 -4.66 1.27 -7.27
C ALA A 72 -5.39 0.93 -5.97
N VAL A 73 -5.01 1.55 -4.86
CA VAL A 73 -5.66 1.33 -3.56
C VAL A 73 -7.01 2.01 -3.47
N GLU A 74 -7.17 3.18 -4.08
CA GLU A 74 -8.47 3.86 -4.18
C GLU A 74 -9.49 3.04 -4.98
N LYS A 75 -9.05 2.45 -6.11
CA LYS A 75 -9.93 1.71 -7.02
C LYS A 75 -10.21 0.29 -6.57
N HIS A 76 -9.20 -0.42 -6.07
CA HIS A 76 -9.25 -1.87 -5.80
C HIS A 76 -9.23 -2.24 -4.32
N GLY A 77 -9.14 -1.25 -3.43
CA GLY A 77 -8.96 -1.47 -1.99
C GLY A 77 -7.52 -1.87 -1.63
N PHE A 78 -7.25 -2.00 -0.34
CA PHE A 78 -5.92 -2.17 0.22
C PHE A 78 -5.21 -3.42 -0.31
N ILE A 79 -5.86 -4.59 -0.29
CA ILE A 79 -5.21 -5.87 -0.65
C ILE A 79 -4.86 -5.93 -2.14
N ARG A 80 -5.83 -5.70 -3.02
CA ARG A 80 -5.62 -5.78 -4.47
C ARG A 80 -4.79 -4.60 -4.99
N GLY A 81 -5.02 -3.39 -4.46
CA GLY A 81 -4.21 -2.22 -4.76
C GLY A 81 -2.74 -2.39 -4.38
N LEU A 82 -2.44 -3.02 -3.24
CA LEU A 82 -1.08 -3.38 -2.87
C LEU A 82 -0.46 -4.41 -3.81
N GLY A 83 -1.22 -5.42 -4.24
CA GLY A 83 -0.73 -6.41 -5.21
C GLY A 83 -0.31 -5.77 -6.53
N LEU A 84 -1.15 -4.88 -7.08
CA LEU A 84 -0.85 -4.12 -8.30
C LEU A 84 0.37 -3.21 -8.10
N THR A 85 0.42 -2.50 -6.97
CA THR A 85 1.55 -1.64 -6.62
C THR A 85 2.86 -2.42 -6.52
N PHE A 86 2.83 -3.58 -5.88
CA PHE A 86 4.01 -4.43 -5.72
C PHE A 86 4.53 -4.85 -7.08
N TYR A 87 3.67 -5.41 -7.93
CA TYR A 87 4.05 -5.77 -9.31
C TYR A 87 4.65 -4.59 -10.08
N ARG A 88 4.04 -3.41 -9.95
CA ARG A 88 4.50 -2.16 -10.57
C ARG A 88 5.91 -1.75 -10.12
N VAL A 89 6.15 -1.70 -8.81
CA VAL A 89 7.45 -1.31 -8.24
C VAL A 89 8.55 -2.27 -8.67
N PHE A 90 8.28 -3.59 -8.64
CA PHE A 90 9.25 -4.59 -9.09
C PHE A 90 9.50 -4.56 -10.60
N SER A 91 8.56 -4.02 -11.38
CA SER A 91 8.72 -3.83 -12.82
C SER A 91 9.47 -2.54 -13.17
N CYS A 92 9.58 -1.58 -12.24
CA CYS A 92 10.27 -0.30 -12.44
C CYS A 92 11.80 -0.48 -12.31
N ARG A 93 12.44 -0.92 -13.40
CA ARG A 93 13.89 -1.18 -13.52
C ARG A 93 14.49 -0.52 -14.76
N ASP A 94 15.81 -0.54 -14.89
CA ASP A 94 16.52 0.18 -15.93
C ASP A 94 16.14 -0.16 -17.37
N SER A 95 15.65 -1.38 -17.59
CA SER A 95 15.18 -1.86 -18.89
C SER A 95 13.89 -1.21 -19.38
N VAL A 96 13.17 -0.46 -18.52
CA VAL A 96 11.93 0.22 -18.90
C VAL A 96 12.25 1.62 -19.43
N PRO A 97 11.73 2.01 -20.62
CA PRO A 97 11.88 3.38 -21.12
C PRO A 97 11.29 4.43 -20.18
N MET A 98 11.97 5.57 -20.07
CA MET A 98 11.46 6.71 -19.30
C MET A 98 10.15 7.25 -19.89
N GLY A 99 9.15 7.44 -19.03
CA GLY A 99 7.84 7.95 -19.41
C GLY A 99 6.87 6.89 -19.93
N THR A 100 7.16 5.60 -19.75
CA THR A 100 6.24 4.52 -20.15
C THR A 100 4.89 4.69 -19.46
N VAL A 101 3.81 4.73 -20.24
CA VAL A 101 2.45 4.87 -19.71
C VAL A 101 1.94 3.50 -19.27
N ASP A 102 1.51 3.38 -18.01
CA ASP A 102 0.73 2.22 -17.56
C ASP A 102 -0.20 2.64 -16.42
N GLU A 103 -1.49 2.53 -16.72
CA GLU A 103 -2.61 3.00 -15.92
C GLU A 103 -3.13 1.89 -15.02
N VAL A 104 -3.82 2.26 -13.94
CA VAL A 104 -4.43 1.27 -13.07
C VAL A 104 -5.57 0.56 -13.81
N PRO A 105 -5.56 -0.78 -13.89
CA PRO A 105 -6.63 -1.54 -14.56
C PRO A 105 -8.00 -1.22 -13.99
N GLU A 106 -9.05 -1.31 -14.81
CA GLU A 106 -10.40 -1.01 -14.36
C GLU A 106 -11.08 -2.13 -13.55
N ASN A 107 -10.70 -3.39 -13.81
CA ASN A 107 -11.50 -4.56 -13.46
C ASN A 107 -10.69 -5.63 -12.74
#